data_AF-A0A5N6MIQ5-F1
#
_entry.id   AF-A0A5N6MIQ5-F1
#
_cell.length_a   1.000
_cell.length_b   1.000
_cell.length_c   1.000
_cell.angle_alpha   90.00
_cell.angle_beta   90.00
_cell.angle_gamma   90.00
#
_symmetry.space_group_name_H-M   'P 1'
#
loop_
_entity.id
_entity.type
_entity.pdbx_description
1 polymer ?
#
loop_
_entity_poly.entity_id
_entity_poly.type
_entity_poly.pdbx_seq_one_letter_code
_entity_poly.pdbx_strand_id
1 'polypeptide(L)'
;MRNRFATLAWMVRGFCMVRLSYTELDNLKVKMASSAFHKGALTWWNSEKNTRGREVTLALPWEGFKNLHVEQFCPRHELKKLEVEIRNLVQDSGKSAKYTTRFHELCILVPHLVTPLSCRIEKYIEGLPLVIRGTVMGTAVAWGAGQALTVEEVEVSPPQPSEIRIKVVSTSLCRSDVTAWLSQAQPPLFPRIFGHEASGIVESVGEEVSEFVESDHVLALFIGECMSCKQCVSSKKSNTCQQLGLERKGVMHSDQKTRFFIKGKPIYHYCAVSSFSEYTVVHSGCAVKITKDAPLQKVCLLSCGTAAGLGAAWNVANVSKGSTVAIFGLGTVGLSVAQGAKIRGASRIIGVDTNPEKKEKAKAFGVTDFINPNETEETVQQVLTFFLFIKLCMLMLVVMFQIIKRMTDGGVDYSFECIGDTEMVTTALQSSCDGWGVTVTLGVPKTKPDVTAHYGLFLTGRTLKGSLFGGWKPKSDVPSLIDMYLKGVAMLALACYLNEVRSRGI
;
A
#
# COMPACT_ATOMS: atom_id res chain seq x y z
N MET A 1 -13.01 50.50 5.95
CA MET A 1 -12.61 49.17 5.44
C MET A 1 -11.12 49.05 5.12
N ARG A 2 -10.46 50.01 4.43
CA ARG A 2 -8.99 49.97 4.16
C ARG A 2 -8.10 49.76 5.41
N ASN A 3 -8.44 50.34 6.55
CA ASN A 3 -7.67 50.17 7.81
C ASN A 3 -7.76 48.76 8.43
N ARG A 4 -8.83 47.98 8.19
CA ARG A 4 -8.99 46.64 8.78
C ARG A 4 -8.21 45.58 8.00
N PHE A 5 -8.19 45.66 6.67
CA PHE A 5 -7.34 44.80 5.82
C PHE A 5 -5.84 45.03 6.06
N ALA A 6 -5.42 46.28 6.27
CA ALA A 6 -4.03 46.59 6.65
C ALA A 6 -3.65 45.99 8.01
N THR A 7 -4.61 45.93 8.95
CA THR A 7 -4.41 45.33 10.28
C THR A 7 -4.36 43.79 10.20
N LEU A 8 -5.14 43.18 9.31
CA LEU A 8 -5.13 41.74 9.05
C LEU A 8 -3.83 41.30 8.35
N ALA A 9 -3.38 42.04 7.34
CA ALA A 9 -2.10 41.82 6.66
C ALA A 9 -0.90 41.99 7.62
N TRP A 10 -1.03 42.90 8.58
CA TRP A 10 -0.05 43.07 9.65
C TRP A 10 -0.05 41.90 10.64
N MET A 11 -1.22 41.41 11.09
CA MET A 11 -1.31 40.22 11.97
C MET A 11 -0.58 39.03 11.34
N VAL A 12 -0.76 38.83 10.04
CA VAL A 12 -0.08 37.77 9.27
C VAL A 12 1.45 37.95 9.27
N ARG A 13 1.97 39.17 9.07
CA ARG A 13 3.42 39.44 9.13
C ARG A 13 3.98 39.26 10.55
N GLY A 14 3.27 39.72 11.57
CA GLY A 14 3.64 39.55 12.98
C GLY A 14 3.70 38.07 13.39
N PHE A 15 2.71 37.27 12.99
CA PHE A 15 2.68 35.84 13.25
C PHE A 15 3.78 35.07 12.51
N CYS A 16 4.14 35.47 11.28
CA CYS A 16 5.27 34.88 10.55
C CYS A 16 6.63 35.19 11.19
N MET A 17 6.86 36.42 11.69
CA MET A 17 8.12 36.77 12.37
C MET A 17 8.34 35.96 13.65
N VAL A 18 7.27 35.70 14.42
CA VAL A 18 7.34 34.90 15.65
C VAL A 18 7.58 33.41 15.38
N ARG A 19 7.21 32.91 14.20
CA ARG A 19 7.46 31.53 13.78
C ARG A 19 8.93 31.24 13.46
N LEU A 20 9.73 32.28 13.16
CA LEU A 20 11.17 32.19 12.92
C LEU A 20 12.01 32.28 14.20
N SER A 21 11.43 32.69 15.33
CA SER A 21 12.12 32.74 16.63
C SER A 21 11.88 31.44 17.41
N TYR A 22 12.92 30.62 17.56
CA TYR A 22 12.96 29.38 18.36
C TYR A 22 12.91 29.66 19.88
N THR A 23 11.81 30.21 20.39
CA THR A 23 11.62 30.36 21.85
C THR A 23 10.36 29.62 22.30
N GLU A 24 10.54 28.68 23.22
CA GLU A 24 9.50 27.76 23.73
C GLU A 24 8.53 28.40 24.74
N LEU A 25 8.64 29.71 25.01
CA LEU A 25 7.81 30.41 26.00
C LEU A 25 6.77 31.33 25.33
N ASP A 26 5.49 30.94 25.41
CA ASP A 26 4.36 31.65 24.81
C ASP A 26 4.23 33.12 25.25
N ASN A 27 4.60 33.44 26.50
CA ASN A 27 4.60 34.81 27.02
C ASN A 27 5.56 35.74 26.25
N LEU A 28 6.67 35.18 25.73
CA LEU A 28 7.65 35.94 24.95
C LEU A 28 7.10 36.26 23.54
N LYS A 29 6.39 35.30 22.93
CA LYS A 29 5.73 35.45 21.62
C LYS A 29 4.68 36.55 21.64
N VAL A 30 3.85 36.60 22.68
CA VAL A 30 2.84 37.66 22.85
C VAL A 30 3.50 39.02 23.01
N LYS A 31 4.58 39.13 23.81
CA LYS A 31 5.33 40.39 23.97
C LYS A 31 5.91 40.87 22.65
N MET A 32 6.62 40.01 21.91
CA MET A 32 7.23 40.34 20.61
C MET A 32 6.18 40.74 19.56
N ALA A 33 5.09 39.97 19.44
CA ALA A 33 4.00 40.30 18.53
C ALA A 33 3.36 41.66 18.87
N SER A 34 3.18 41.94 20.17
CA SER A 34 2.54 43.19 20.62
C SER A 34 3.39 44.44 20.42
N SER A 35 4.72 44.32 20.46
CA SER A 35 5.63 45.45 20.18
C SER A 35 5.60 45.90 18.73
N ALA A 36 5.09 45.08 17.82
CA ALA A 36 5.02 45.40 16.41
C ALA A 36 3.69 46.05 15.98
N PHE A 37 2.71 46.23 16.89
CA PHE A 37 1.35 46.67 16.55
C PHE A 37 1.30 48.03 15.82
N HIS A 38 0.55 48.10 14.72
CA HIS A 38 0.14 49.38 14.14
C HIS A 38 -0.92 50.08 14.99
N LYS A 39 -1.07 51.41 14.80
CA LYS A 39 -1.85 52.33 15.64
C LYS A 39 -3.24 51.80 16.06
N GLY A 40 -3.99 51.19 15.16
CA GLY A 40 -5.32 50.62 15.46
C GLY A 40 -5.28 49.41 16.40
N ALA A 41 -4.43 48.43 16.11
CA ALA A 41 -4.24 47.24 16.95
C ALA A 41 -3.60 47.59 18.30
N LEU A 42 -2.65 48.52 18.31
CA LEU A 42 -1.96 48.97 19.51
C LEU A 42 -2.94 49.67 20.48
N THR A 43 -3.83 50.50 19.95
CA THR A 43 -4.84 51.21 20.75
C THR A 43 -5.79 50.20 21.42
N TRP A 44 -6.30 49.23 20.66
CA TRP A 44 -7.16 48.19 21.22
C TRP A 44 -6.41 47.29 22.22
N TRP A 45 -5.19 46.85 21.90
CA TRP A 45 -4.39 46.03 22.80
C TRP A 45 -4.04 46.73 24.11
N ASN A 46 -3.78 48.04 24.06
CA ASN A 46 -3.59 48.85 25.26
C ASN A 46 -4.88 48.92 26.10
N SER A 47 -6.05 48.99 25.45
CA SER A 47 -7.34 48.89 26.14
C SER A 47 -7.50 47.53 26.83
N GLU A 48 -7.19 46.42 26.15
CA GLU A 48 -7.30 45.07 26.75
C GLU A 48 -6.37 44.91 27.95
N LYS A 49 -5.12 45.40 27.86
CA LYS A 49 -4.19 45.41 29.01
C LYS A 49 -4.72 46.20 30.19
N ASN A 50 -5.43 47.29 29.96
CA ASN A 50 -6.03 48.11 31.01
C ASN A 50 -7.25 47.42 31.63
N THR A 51 -8.08 46.76 30.81
CA THR A 51 -9.31 46.10 31.27
C THR A 51 -9.04 44.79 32.02
N ARG A 52 -8.12 43.95 31.51
CA ARG A 52 -7.85 42.60 32.07
C ARG A 52 -6.66 42.56 33.02
N GLY A 53 -5.90 43.65 33.12
CA GLY A 53 -4.61 43.68 33.81
C GLY A 53 -3.44 43.27 32.89
N ARG A 54 -2.37 44.07 32.93
CA ARG A 54 -1.19 43.94 32.06
C ARG A 54 -0.53 42.56 32.15
N GLU A 55 -0.37 42.03 33.37
CA GLU A 55 0.29 40.74 33.59
C GLU A 55 -0.53 39.58 33.02
N VAL A 56 -1.85 39.59 33.28
CA VAL A 56 -2.79 38.59 32.77
C VAL A 56 -2.83 38.58 31.25
N THR A 57 -2.83 39.76 30.62
CA THR A 57 -2.92 39.88 29.15
C THR A 57 -1.63 39.47 28.45
N LEU A 58 -0.47 39.72 29.07
CA LEU A 58 0.84 39.31 28.52
C LEU A 58 1.16 37.83 28.81
N ALA A 59 0.44 37.19 29.74
CA ALA A 59 0.56 35.77 30.07
C ALA A 59 -0.38 34.86 29.26
N LEU A 60 -1.10 35.41 28.28
CA LEU A 60 -2.01 34.61 27.44
C LEU A 60 -1.23 33.53 26.67
N PRO A 61 -1.74 32.29 26.62
CA PRO A 61 -1.24 31.28 25.69
C PRO A 61 -1.30 31.83 24.25
N TRP A 62 -0.38 31.38 23.40
CA TRP A 62 -0.29 31.91 22.03
C TRP A 62 -1.59 31.72 21.25
N GLU A 63 -2.29 30.61 21.47
CA GLU A 63 -3.59 30.34 20.84
C GLU A 63 -4.68 31.30 21.35
N GLY A 64 -4.70 31.60 22.65
CA GLY A 64 -5.64 32.55 23.24
C GLY A 64 -5.43 33.98 22.73
N PHE A 65 -4.16 34.39 22.58
CA PHE A 65 -3.81 35.67 21.96
C PHE A 65 -4.32 35.79 20.53
N LYS A 66 -4.13 34.75 19.71
CA LYS A 66 -4.65 34.70 18.32
C LYS A 66 -6.16 34.81 18.30
N ASN A 67 -6.86 34.04 19.13
CA ASN A 67 -8.31 34.00 19.15
C ASN A 67 -8.92 35.37 19.48
N LEU A 68 -8.41 36.08 20.48
CA LEU A 68 -8.89 37.43 20.83
C LEU A 68 -8.75 38.43 19.67
N HIS A 69 -7.65 38.35 18.93
CA HIS A 69 -7.46 39.22 17.78
C HIS A 69 -8.33 38.83 16.59
N VAL A 70 -8.53 37.53 16.36
CA VAL A 70 -9.47 37.03 15.35
C VAL A 70 -10.89 37.50 15.69
N GLU A 71 -11.32 37.39 16.94
CA GLU A 71 -12.64 37.87 17.38
C GLU A 71 -12.82 39.37 17.17
N GLN A 72 -11.81 40.17 17.54
CA GLN A 72 -11.91 41.63 17.43
C GLN A 72 -11.83 42.13 15.98
N PHE A 73 -10.94 41.55 15.18
CA PHE A 73 -10.59 42.09 13.87
C PHE A 73 -11.13 41.27 12.70
N CYS A 74 -11.67 40.07 12.94
CA CYS A 74 -12.24 39.16 11.95
C CYS A 74 -13.56 38.52 12.45
N PRO A 75 -14.68 39.28 12.53
CA PRO A 75 -15.96 38.76 13.01
C PRO A 75 -16.46 37.58 12.15
N ARG A 76 -17.27 36.68 12.73
CA ARG A 76 -17.72 35.42 12.09
C ARG A 76 -18.28 35.56 10.66
N HIS A 77 -18.94 36.67 10.34
CA HIS A 77 -19.45 36.92 8.99
C HIS A 77 -18.34 37.22 7.97
N GLU A 78 -17.25 37.88 8.37
CA GLU A 78 -16.07 38.10 7.53
C GLU A 78 -15.26 36.81 7.37
N LEU A 79 -15.15 36.00 8.43
CA LEU A 79 -14.56 34.65 8.37
C LEU A 79 -15.28 33.77 7.34
N LYS A 80 -16.63 33.75 7.35
CA LYS A 80 -17.41 33.02 6.33
C LYS A 80 -17.13 33.51 4.91
N LYS A 81 -16.92 34.82 4.70
CA LYS A 81 -16.56 35.35 3.38
C LYS A 81 -15.20 34.81 2.92
N LEU A 82 -14.21 34.76 3.81
CA LEU A 82 -12.88 34.19 3.52
C LEU A 82 -12.93 32.68 3.26
N GLU A 83 -13.79 31.94 3.97
CA GLU A 83 -14.02 30.51 3.72
C GLU A 83 -14.68 30.26 2.36
N VAL A 84 -15.64 31.10 1.96
CA VAL A 84 -16.24 31.03 0.62
C VAL A 84 -15.20 31.39 -0.44
N GLU A 85 -14.35 32.38 -0.17
CA GLU A 85 -13.28 32.81 -1.06
C GLU A 85 -12.27 31.69 -1.31
N ILE A 86 -11.75 31.02 -0.26
CA ILE A 86 -10.78 29.92 -0.45
C ILE A 86 -11.40 28.72 -1.17
N ARG A 87 -12.69 28.45 -0.97
CA ARG A 87 -13.40 27.37 -1.67
C ARG A 87 -13.50 27.61 -3.17
N ASN A 88 -13.69 28.86 -3.57
CA ASN A 88 -13.92 29.28 -4.94
C ASN A 88 -12.69 29.92 -5.61
N LEU A 89 -11.53 29.91 -4.95
CA LEU A 89 -10.32 30.55 -5.47
C LEU A 89 -9.81 29.78 -6.68
N VAL A 90 -9.74 30.45 -7.82
CA VAL A 90 -9.23 29.91 -9.08
C VAL A 90 -8.14 30.80 -9.66
N GLN A 91 -7.16 30.18 -10.32
CA GLN A 91 -6.09 30.85 -11.03
C GLN A 91 -6.58 31.32 -12.40
N ASP A 92 -6.64 32.63 -12.57
CA ASP A 92 -6.84 33.28 -13.87
C ASP A 92 -5.62 33.04 -14.78
N SER A 93 -5.86 32.71 -16.05
CA SER A 93 -4.83 32.42 -17.04
C SER A 93 -3.90 33.64 -17.19
N GLY A 94 -2.64 33.49 -16.78
CA GLY A 94 -1.63 34.55 -16.85
C GLY A 94 -1.30 35.27 -15.54
N LYS A 95 -1.91 34.92 -14.40
CA LYS A 95 -1.63 35.58 -13.09
C LYS A 95 -1.22 34.61 -11.97
N SER A 96 -0.29 33.69 -12.25
CA SER A 96 0.19 32.67 -11.29
C SER A 96 0.62 33.25 -9.94
N ALA A 97 1.51 34.26 -9.94
CA ALA A 97 2.02 34.87 -8.71
C ALA A 97 0.91 35.49 -7.83
N LYS A 98 -0.15 36.03 -8.44
CA LYS A 98 -1.29 36.63 -7.72
C LYS A 98 -2.15 35.55 -7.05
N TYR A 99 -2.42 34.46 -7.77
CA TYR A 99 -3.13 33.30 -7.22
C TYR A 99 -2.36 32.68 -6.04
N THR A 100 -1.07 32.39 -6.23
CA THR A 100 -0.22 31.80 -5.17
C THR A 100 -0.15 32.68 -3.93
N THR A 101 0.05 33.99 -4.12
CA THR A 101 0.08 34.94 -3.00
C THR A 101 -1.25 34.94 -2.27
N ARG A 102 -2.38 35.02 -2.98
CA ARG A 102 -3.70 35.07 -2.35
C ARG A 102 -4.08 33.76 -1.67
N PHE A 103 -3.73 32.62 -2.26
CA PHE A 103 -3.96 31.30 -1.66
C PHE A 103 -3.19 31.15 -0.35
N HIS A 104 -1.91 31.56 -0.31
CA HIS A 104 -1.12 31.54 0.93
C HIS A 104 -1.69 32.47 2.01
N GLU A 105 -2.16 33.66 1.64
CA GLU A 105 -2.87 34.54 2.56
C GLU A 105 -4.10 33.85 3.15
N LEU A 106 -4.95 33.25 2.31
CA LEU A 106 -6.17 32.56 2.75
C LEU A 106 -5.85 31.34 3.62
N CYS A 107 -4.80 30.57 3.31
CA CYS A 107 -4.35 29.46 4.16
C CYS A 107 -3.99 29.88 5.59
N ILE A 108 -3.53 31.11 5.77
CA ILE A 108 -3.21 31.67 7.10
C ILE A 108 -4.48 32.16 7.80
N LEU A 109 -5.44 32.69 7.05
CA LEU A 109 -6.68 33.26 7.60
C LEU A 109 -7.74 32.21 7.94
N VAL A 110 -7.79 31.09 7.22
CA VAL A 110 -8.73 29.98 7.43
C VAL A 110 -8.00 28.63 7.49
N PRO A 111 -7.05 28.44 8.43
CA PRO A 111 -6.17 27.28 8.47
C PRO A 111 -6.90 25.95 8.69
N HIS A 112 -8.09 25.98 9.30
CA HIS A 112 -8.94 24.80 9.51
C HIS A 112 -9.44 24.15 8.21
N LEU A 113 -9.47 24.88 7.10
CA LEU A 113 -9.87 24.35 5.79
C LEU A 113 -8.73 23.73 4.98
N VAL A 114 -7.48 23.91 5.43
CA VAL A 114 -6.27 23.50 4.69
C VAL A 114 -5.24 22.81 5.60
N THR A 115 -5.72 22.26 6.71
CA THR A 115 -4.93 21.43 7.63
C THR A 115 -5.55 20.04 7.64
N PRO A 116 -4.76 18.96 7.44
CA PRO A 116 -3.30 18.90 7.33
C PRO A 116 -2.75 19.41 5.99
N LEU A 117 -1.41 19.44 5.84
CA LEU A 117 -0.70 19.96 4.65
C LEU A 117 -1.19 19.33 3.34
N SER A 118 -1.64 18.06 3.34
CA SER A 118 -2.22 17.42 2.16
C SER A 118 -3.46 18.14 1.64
N CYS A 119 -4.35 18.56 2.53
CA CYS A 119 -5.55 19.32 2.20
C CYS A 119 -5.19 20.70 1.61
N ARG A 120 -4.09 21.30 2.06
CA ARG A 120 -3.53 22.51 1.45
C ARG A 120 -3.06 22.29 0.02
N ILE A 121 -2.36 21.20 -0.24
CA ILE A 121 -1.84 20.86 -1.58
C ILE A 121 -3.01 20.58 -2.53
N GLU A 122 -3.97 19.76 -2.11
CA GLU A 122 -5.18 19.46 -2.88
C GLU A 122 -5.95 20.73 -3.23
N LYS A 123 -6.19 21.60 -2.24
CA LYS A 123 -6.90 22.86 -2.45
C LYS A 123 -6.15 23.82 -3.38
N TYR A 124 -4.82 23.81 -3.33
CA TYR A 124 -4.00 24.59 -4.25
C TYR A 124 -4.14 24.09 -5.70
N ILE A 125 -4.14 22.77 -5.90
CA ILE A 125 -4.30 22.13 -7.20
C ILE A 125 -5.71 22.36 -7.76
N GLU A 126 -6.74 22.26 -6.90
CA GLU A 126 -8.15 22.55 -7.22
C GLU A 126 -8.40 23.98 -7.71
N GLY A 127 -7.47 24.92 -7.50
CA GLY A 127 -7.59 26.27 -8.04
C GLY A 127 -6.82 26.48 -9.35
N LEU A 128 -5.95 25.57 -9.78
CA LEU A 128 -5.15 25.72 -11.02
C LEU A 128 -6.05 25.67 -12.28
N PRO A 129 -5.63 26.19 -13.44
CA PRO A 129 -6.37 26.02 -14.70
C PRO A 129 -6.47 24.53 -15.08
N LEU A 130 -7.53 24.11 -15.76
CA LEU A 130 -7.74 22.71 -16.17
C LEU A 130 -6.54 22.13 -16.93
N VAL A 131 -5.88 22.94 -17.78
CA VAL A 131 -4.67 22.54 -18.50
C VAL A 131 -3.53 22.18 -17.54
N ILE A 132 -3.31 22.97 -16.48
CA ILE A 132 -2.26 22.71 -15.46
C ILE A 132 -2.71 21.61 -14.49
N ARG A 133 -4.01 21.49 -14.17
CA ARG A 133 -4.54 20.33 -13.41
C ARG A 133 -4.33 19.03 -14.17
N GLY A 134 -4.41 19.05 -15.49
CA GLY A 134 -4.03 17.94 -16.37
C GLY A 134 -2.54 17.63 -16.33
N THR A 135 -1.67 18.64 -16.22
CA THR A 135 -0.21 18.49 -16.21
C THR A 135 0.41 18.10 -14.87
N VAL A 136 -0.36 18.06 -13.77
CA VAL A 136 0.11 17.55 -12.46
C VAL A 136 -0.26 16.05 -12.27
N MET A 137 -0.88 15.45 -13.29
CA MET A 137 -1.39 14.09 -13.27
C MET A 137 -0.54 13.17 -14.16
N GLY A 138 -0.15 11.99 -13.66
CA GLY A 138 0.89 11.18 -14.30
C GLY A 138 0.64 9.68 -14.23
N THR A 139 0.66 9.01 -15.38
CA THR A 139 0.58 7.56 -15.50
C THR A 139 1.96 7.02 -15.91
N ALA A 140 2.48 6.02 -15.18
CA ALA A 140 3.76 5.42 -15.51
C ALA A 140 3.57 4.33 -16.58
N VAL A 141 4.03 4.62 -17.79
CA VAL A 141 3.89 3.75 -18.97
C VAL A 141 5.20 3.01 -19.25
N ALA A 142 5.10 1.70 -19.44
CA ALA A 142 6.19 0.90 -19.99
C ALA A 142 6.04 0.81 -21.51
N TRP A 143 7.02 1.32 -22.25
CA TRP A 143 7.04 1.25 -23.70
C TRP A 143 7.61 -0.06 -24.26
N GLY A 144 8.39 -0.76 -23.45
CA GLY A 144 8.98 -2.05 -23.81
C GLY A 144 9.56 -2.76 -22.61
N ALA A 145 9.91 -4.04 -22.80
CA ALA A 145 10.45 -4.88 -21.75
C ALA A 145 11.77 -4.32 -21.21
N GLY A 146 11.87 -4.18 -19.88
CA GLY A 146 13.06 -3.66 -19.19
C GLY A 146 13.40 -2.19 -19.45
N GLN A 147 12.60 -1.47 -20.23
CA GLN A 147 12.79 -0.03 -20.45
C GLN A 147 12.25 0.77 -19.27
N ALA A 148 12.93 1.84 -18.88
CA ALA A 148 12.46 2.73 -17.82
C ALA A 148 11.03 3.20 -18.10
N LEU A 149 10.19 3.21 -17.05
CA LEU A 149 8.84 3.76 -17.12
C LEU A 149 8.94 5.27 -17.38
N THR A 150 8.12 5.79 -18.29
CA THR A 150 7.95 7.24 -18.47
C THR A 150 6.62 7.68 -17.87
N VAL A 151 6.59 8.88 -17.29
CA VAL A 151 5.35 9.48 -16.81
C VAL A 151 4.70 10.19 -17.99
N GLU A 152 3.53 9.71 -18.39
CA GLU A 152 2.77 10.21 -19.53
C GLU A 152 1.38 10.71 -19.08
N GLU A 153 0.82 11.65 -19.84
CA GLU A 153 -0.60 11.97 -19.76
C GLU A 153 -1.38 10.92 -20.57
N VAL A 154 -2.24 10.15 -19.89
CA VAL A 154 -3.01 9.05 -20.49
C VAL A 154 -4.51 9.35 -20.43
N GLU A 155 -5.19 9.16 -21.54
CA GLU A 155 -6.65 9.22 -21.62
C GLU A 155 -7.24 7.93 -21.02
N VAL A 156 -8.05 8.08 -19.96
CA VAL A 156 -8.75 6.96 -19.31
C VAL A 156 -10.24 7.02 -19.69
N SER A 157 -10.66 6.05 -20.51
CA SER A 157 -12.05 5.90 -20.94
C SER A 157 -13.01 5.78 -19.74
N PRO A 158 -14.27 6.22 -19.86
CA PRO A 158 -15.28 5.97 -18.84
C PRO A 158 -15.53 4.47 -18.66
N PRO A 159 -16.01 4.04 -17.48
CA PRO A 159 -16.35 2.64 -17.24
C PRO A 159 -17.53 2.20 -18.12
N GLN A 160 -17.42 1.01 -18.70
CA GLN A 160 -18.47 0.34 -19.47
C GLN A 160 -19.37 -0.50 -18.53
N PRO A 161 -20.43 -1.19 -19.03
CA PRO A 161 -21.25 -2.04 -18.17
C PRO A 161 -20.42 -3.02 -17.33
N SER A 162 -20.81 -3.20 -16.07
CA SER A 162 -20.10 -4.01 -15.06
C SER A 162 -18.71 -3.49 -14.64
N GLU A 163 -18.29 -2.29 -15.05
CA GLU A 163 -17.01 -1.69 -14.68
C GLU A 163 -17.17 -0.53 -13.70
N ILE A 164 -16.10 -0.22 -12.98
CA ILE A 164 -15.98 0.99 -12.17
C ILE A 164 -14.67 1.69 -12.50
N ARG A 165 -14.68 3.03 -12.42
CA ARG A 165 -13.46 3.84 -12.49
C ARG A 165 -13.06 4.26 -11.08
N ILE A 166 -11.80 4.02 -10.74
CA ILE A 166 -11.23 4.24 -9.42
C ILE A 166 -10.19 5.34 -9.53
N LYS A 167 -10.30 6.36 -8.68
CA LYS A 167 -9.20 7.27 -8.35
C LYS A 167 -8.25 6.54 -7.40
N VAL A 168 -7.09 6.14 -7.90
CA VAL A 168 -6.06 5.44 -7.13
C VAL A 168 -5.46 6.41 -6.11
N VAL A 169 -5.54 6.04 -4.83
CA VAL A 169 -4.94 6.82 -3.73
C VAL A 169 -3.55 6.28 -3.39
N SER A 170 -3.38 4.96 -3.50
CA SER A 170 -2.11 4.31 -3.23
C SER A 170 -1.97 3.07 -4.09
N THR A 171 -0.76 2.89 -4.62
CA THR A 171 -0.33 1.68 -5.30
C THR A 171 1.04 1.26 -4.77
N SER A 172 1.28 -0.05 -4.66
CA SER A 172 2.61 -0.59 -4.35
C SER A 172 3.20 -1.35 -5.53
N LEU A 173 4.52 -1.53 -5.50
CA LEU A 173 5.28 -2.29 -6.48
C LEU A 173 5.57 -3.69 -5.95
N CYS A 174 5.23 -4.71 -6.72
CA CYS A 174 5.49 -6.10 -6.39
C CYS A 174 6.49 -6.73 -7.37
N ARG A 175 7.12 -7.83 -6.94
CA ARG A 175 8.04 -8.60 -7.77
C ARG A 175 7.37 -9.04 -9.08
N SER A 176 6.07 -9.36 -9.04
CA SER A 176 5.29 -9.76 -10.21
C SER A 176 5.26 -8.68 -11.30
N ASP A 177 5.10 -7.40 -10.92
CA ASP A 177 5.15 -6.28 -11.88
C ASP A 177 6.52 -6.23 -12.55
N VAL A 178 7.59 -6.31 -11.75
CA VAL A 178 8.97 -6.24 -12.27
C VAL A 178 9.30 -7.45 -13.15
N THR A 179 8.86 -8.65 -12.78
CA THR A 179 9.05 -9.86 -13.58
C THR A 179 8.30 -9.78 -14.90
N ALA A 180 7.07 -9.28 -14.91
CA ALA A 180 6.31 -9.08 -16.14
C ALA A 180 6.91 -7.95 -17.01
N TRP A 181 7.38 -6.87 -16.40
CA TRP A 181 8.06 -5.78 -17.08
C TRP A 181 9.39 -6.20 -17.72
N LEU A 182 10.16 -7.07 -17.08
CA LEU A 182 11.39 -7.63 -17.66
C LEU A 182 11.13 -8.73 -18.69
N SER A 183 9.93 -9.29 -18.74
CA SER A 183 9.62 -10.44 -19.57
C SER A 183 9.65 -10.09 -21.04
N GLN A 184 10.37 -10.93 -21.81
CA GLN A 184 10.39 -10.88 -23.28
C GLN A 184 9.47 -11.96 -23.89
N ALA A 185 8.51 -12.49 -23.12
CA ALA A 185 7.57 -13.49 -23.60
C ALA A 185 6.80 -12.96 -24.84
N GLN A 186 6.59 -13.84 -25.81
CA GLN A 186 5.97 -13.52 -27.10
C GLN A 186 4.47 -13.89 -27.10
N PRO A 187 3.57 -13.05 -27.65
CA PRO A 187 3.85 -11.71 -28.19
C PRO A 187 4.10 -10.67 -27.08
N PRO A 188 4.95 -9.66 -27.30
CA PRO A 188 5.20 -8.60 -26.34
C PRO A 188 3.93 -7.74 -26.15
N LEU A 189 3.41 -7.70 -24.92
CA LEU A 189 2.25 -6.87 -24.56
C LEU A 189 2.72 -5.50 -24.08
N PHE A 190 3.11 -4.63 -25.02
CA PHE A 190 3.52 -3.24 -24.78
C PHE A 190 2.94 -2.32 -25.87
N PRO A 191 2.73 -1.01 -25.59
CA PRO A 191 2.94 -0.33 -24.31
C PRO A 191 1.93 -0.76 -23.24
N ARG A 192 2.31 -0.69 -21.96
CA ARG A 192 1.53 -1.25 -20.85
C ARG A 192 1.64 -0.41 -19.58
N ILE A 193 0.55 -0.34 -18.82
CA ILE A 193 0.53 0.24 -17.46
C ILE A 193 0.53 -0.90 -16.45
N PHE A 194 1.52 -0.94 -15.58
CA PHE A 194 1.67 -1.96 -14.53
C PHE A 194 0.95 -1.56 -13.24
N GLY A 195 1.12 -2.36 -12.18
CA GLY A 195 0.50 -2.14 -10.89
C GLY A 195 -0.77 -2.97 -10.72
N HIS A 196 -0.80 -3.77 -9.65
CA HIS A 196 -1.93 -4.60 -9.26
C HIS A 196 -2.20 -4.60 -7.76
N GLU A 197 -1.44 -3.79 -7.02
CA GLU A 197 -1.60 -3.61 -5.58
C GLU A 197 -2.16 -2.23 -5.31
N ALA A 198 -3.49 -2.07 -5.21
CA ALA A 198 -4.11 -0.76 -5.26
C ALA A 198 -5.30 -0.59 -4.32
N SER A 199 -5.37 0.60 -3.75
CA SER A 199 -6.52 1.10 -3.02
C SER A 199 -6.90 2.48 -3.52
N GLY A 200 -8.18 2.77 -3.56
CA GLY A 200 -8.65 4.04 -4.09
C GLY A 200 -10.09 4.35 -3.71
N ILE A 201 -10.62 5.33 -4.41
CA ILE A 201 -11.97 5.83 -4.24
C ILE A 201 -12.69 5.69 -5.58
N VAL A 202 -13.90 5.14 -5.57
CA VAL A 202 -14.73 5.07 -6.77
C VAL A 202 -15.03 6.49 -7.25
N GLU A 203 -14.66 6.79 -8.50
CA GLU A 203 -14.96 8.06 -9.14
C GLU A 203 -16.24 7.99 -9.97
N SER A 204 -16.47 6.89 -10.68
CA SER A 204 -17.71 6.66 -11.44
C SER A 204 -17.96 5.16 -11.63
N VAL A 205 -19.21 4.81 -11.93
CA VAL A 205 -19.65 3.43 -12.15
C VAL A 205 -20.28 3.30 -13.53
N GLY A 206 -20.05 2.17 -14.19
CA GLY A 206 -20.71 1.83 -15.45
C GLY A 206 -22.13 1.31 -15.23
N GLU A 207 -22.84 1.09 -16.33
CA GLU A 207 -24.19 0.51 -16.30
C GLU A 207 -24.18 -0.87 -15.61
N GLU A 208 -25.31 -1.27 -15.04
CA GLU A 208 -25.51 -2.56 -14.32
C GLU A 208 -24.73 -2.73 -13.00
N VAL A 209 -23.82 -1.81 -12.66
CA VAL A 209 -23.15 -1.80 -11.36
C VAL A 209 -24.08 -1.20 -10.30
N SER A 210 -24.53 -2.05 -9.38
CA SER A 210 -25.39 -1.64 -8.25
C SER A 210 -24.67 -1.70 -6.89
N GLU A 211 -23.57 -2.43 -6.80
CA GLU A 211 -22.86 -2.67 -5.54
C GLU A 211 -21.93 -1.51 -5.13
N PHE A 212 -21.59 -0.60 -6.06
CA PHE A 212 -20.70 0.54 -5.83
C PHE A 212 -21.43 1.85 -6.15
N VAL A 213 -21.05 2.90 -5.43
CA VAL A 213 -21.40 4.29 -5.75
C VAL A 213 -20.14 5.16 -5.70
N GLU A 214 -20.23 6.37 -6.26
CA GLU A 214 -19.15 7.35 -6.15
C GLU A 214 -18.77 7.59 -4.69
N SER A 215 -17.48 7.85 -4.44
CA SER A 215 -16.90 8.04 -3.11
C SER A 215 -16.81 6.80 -2.20
N ASP A 216 -17.16 5.60 -2.70
CA ASP A 216 -16.84 4.35 -1.99
C ASP A 216 -15.33 4.11 -1.95
N HIS A 217 -14.82 3.65 -0.80
CA HIS A 217 -13.43 3.21 -0.69
C HIS A 217 -13.31 1.76 -1.17
N VAL A 218 -12.28 1.47 -1.95
CA VAL A 218 -12.13 0.15 -2.58
C VAL A 218 -10.69 -0.34 -2.58
N LEU A 219 -10.55 -1.67 -2.55
CA LEU A 219 -9.36 -2.37 -3.03
C LEU A 219 -9.63 -2.92 -4.43
N ALA A 220 -8.66 -2.74 -5.34
CA ALA A 220 -8.67 -3.41 -6.64
C ALA A 220 -7.80 -4.66 -6.58
N LEU A 221 -8.30 -5.77 -7.11
CA LEU A 221 -7.69 -7.09 -7.04
C LEU A 221 -7.43 -7.63 -8.46
N PHE A 222 -6.35 -8.38 -8.61
CA PHE A 222 -5.95 -9.01 -9.88
C PHE A 222 -6.76 -10.29 -10.23
N ILE A 223 -7.65 -10.69 -9.32
CA ILE A 223 -8.69 -11.72 -9.51
C ILE A 223 -9.99 -11.19 -8.93
N GLY A 224 -11.12 -11.67 -9.46
CA GLY A 224 -12.45 -11.26 -9.02
C GLY A 224 -13.33 -12.41 -8.56
N GLU A 225 -14.56 -12.04 -8.20
CA GLU A 225 -15.62 -12.96 -7.79
C GLU A 225 -16.93 -12.56 -8.47
N CYS A 226 -17.36 -13.36 -9.47
CA CYS A 226 -18.56 -13.07 -10.25
C CYS A 226 -19.86 -13.54 -9.58
N MET A 227 -19.79 -14.19 -8.42
CA MET A 227 -20.90 -14.72 -7.63
C MET A 227 -21.77 -15.82 -8.30
N SER A 228 -21.59 -16.10 -9.59
CA SER A 228 -22.48 -16.98 -10.36
C SER A 228 -21.81 -18.22 -10.96
N CYS A 229 -20.50 -18.18 -11.22
CA CYS A 229 -19.81 -19.33 -11.81
C CYS A 229 -19.67 -20.49 -10.82
N LYS A 230 -19.48 -21.71 -11.35
CA LYS A 230 -19.35 -22.95 -10.56
C LYS A 230 -18.34 -22.82 -9.41
N GLN A 231 -17.24 -22.09 -9.64
CA GLN A 231 -16.16 -21.94 -8.67
C GLN A 231 -16.56 -20.96 -7.56
N CYS A 232 -17.17 -19.83 -7.90
CA CYS A 232 -17.66 -18.85 -6.93
C CYS A 232 -18.76 -19.44 -6.03
N VAL A 233 -19.73 -20.17 -6.61
CA VAL A 233 -20.85 -20.77 -5.85
C VAL A 233 -20.42 -21.99 -5.02
N SER A 234 -19.28 -22.61 -5.33
CA SER A 234 -18.72 -23.65 -4.47
C SER A 234 -18.29 -23.01 -3.15
N SER A 235 -19.02 -23.29 -2.07
CA SER A 235 -19.03 -22.49 -0.83
C SER A 235 -17.73 -22.41 -0.04
N LYS A 236 -16.62 -23.02 -0.51
CA LYS A 236 -15.25 -22.92 0.03
C LYS A 236 -14.18 -23.68 -0.77
N LYS A 237 -14.50 -24.27 -1.93
CA LYS A 237 -13.57 -25.16 -2.64
C LYS A 237 -12.51 -24.41 -3.45
N SER A 238 -12.81 -23.19 -3.88
CA SER A 238 -11.93 -22.42 -4.75
C SER A 238 -12.19 -20.91 -4.66
N ASN A 239 -11.16 -20.12 -4.92
CA ASN A 239 -11.23 -18.70 -5.22
C ASN A 239 -10.92 -18.37 -6.70
N THR A 240 -10.80 -19.38 -7.56
CA THR A 240 -10.50 -19.20 -9.00
C THR A 240 -11.78 -18.98 -9.80
N CYS A 241 -12.25 -17.74 -9.85
CA CYS A 241 -13.40 -17.37 -10.67
C CYS A 241 -13.17 -17.72 -12.15
N GLN A 242 -14.16 -18.35 -12.80
CA GLN A 242 -14.07 -18.70 -14.22
C GLN A 242 -14.18 -17.48 -15.14
N GLN A 243 -14.88 -16.43 -14.70
CA GLN A 243 -15.12 -15.22 -15.49
C GLN A 243 -14.05 -14.16 -15.22
N LEU A 244 -13.64 -14.04 -13.96
CA LEU A 244 -12.76 -12.99 -13.44
C LEU A 244 -11.48 -13.58 -12.87
N GLY A 245 -10.90 -14.54 -13.59
CA GLY A 245 -9.59 -15.11 -13.25
C GLY A 245 -8.45 -14.13 -13.54
N LEU A 246 -7.21 -14.61 -13.43
CA LEU A 246 -6.03 -13.78 -13.72
C LEU A 246 -5.99 -13.38 -15.21
N GLU A 247 -6.13 -12.08 -15.48
CA GLU A 247 -6.06 -11.49 -16.82
C GLU A 247 -4.61 -11.43 -17.34
N ARG A 248 -4.39 -11.84 -18.60
CA ARG A 248 -3.05 -11.95 -19.20
C ARG A 248 -2.89 -11.34 -20.59
N LYS A 249 -3.97 -10.92 -21.24
CA LYS A 249 -3.99 -10.32 -22.59
C LYS A 249 -3.90 -8.80 -22.56
N GLY A 250 -4.02 -8.17 -21.40
CA GLY A 250 -3.89 -6.74 -21.21
C GLY A 250 -5.13 -5.93 -21.56
N VAL A 251 -6.31 -6.52 -21.35
CA VAL A 251 -7.62 -5.93 -21.68
C VAL A 251 -8.63 -6.18 -20.57
N MET A 252 -9.79 -5.53 -20.63
CA MET A 252 -10.88 -5.73 -19.67
C MET A 252 -11.56 -7.09 -19.85
N HIS A 253 -12.08 -7.65 -18.75
CA HIS A 253 -12.88 -8.89 -18.77
C HIS A 253 -14.19 -8.75 -19.53
N SER A 254 -14.78 -7.55 -19.53
CA SER A 254 -16.10 -7.22 -20.09
C SER A 254 -16.16 -7.32 -21.61
N ASP A 255 -15.24 -6.65 -22.32
CA ASP A 255 -15.29 -6.45 -23.77
C ASP A 255 -13.98 -6.80 -24.50
N GLN A 256 -12.98 -7.28 -23.77
CA GLN A 256 -11.64 -7.57 -24.29
C GLN A 256 -10.96 -6.36 -24.98
N LYS A 257 -11.25 -5.13 -24.52
CA LYS A 257 -10.57 -3.90 -24.97
C LYS A 257 -9.85 -3.20 -23.81
N THR A 258 -8.97 -2.26 -24.13
CA THR A 258 -8.35 -1.39 -23.12
C THR A 258 -9.24 -0.17 -22.81
N ARG A 259 -8.88 0.53 -21.72
CA ARG A 259 -9.44 1.83 -21.32
C ARG A 259 -8.41 2.94 -21.39
N PHE A 260 -7.16 2.63 -21.74
CA PHE A 260 -6.05 3.58 -21.73
C PHE A 260 -5.59 3.90 -23.14
N PHE A 261 -5.45 5.19 -23.43
CA PHE A 261 -5.00 5.67 -24.73
C PHE A 261 -4.02 6.85 -24.58
N ILE A 262 -3.05 6.94 -25.48
CA ILE A 262 -2.25 8.15 -25.70
C ILE A 262 -2.45 8.56 -27.15
N LYS A 263 -3.05 9.75 -27.38
CA LYS A 263 -3.27 10.29 -28.73
C LYS A 263 -3.98 9.28 -29.64
N GLY A 264 -5.03 8.65 -29.09
CA GLY A 264 -5.81 7.61 -29.78
C GLY A 264 -5.13 6.24 -29.93
N LYS A 265 -3.88 6.04 -29.49
CA LYS A 265 -3.19 4.75 -29.54
C LYS A 265 -3.41 3.96 -28.23
N PRO A 266 -3.77 2.67 -28.30
CA PRO A 266 -4.09 1.88 -27.11
C PRO A 266 -2.85 1.58 -26.27
N ILE A 267 -3.04 1.54 -24.95
CA ILE A 267 -2.08 1.05 -23.96
C ILE A 267 -2.71 -0.11 -23.22
N TYR A 268 -1.99 -1.22 -23.07
CA TYR A 268 -2.53 -2.42 -22.44
C TYR A 268 -2.62 -2.30 -20.92
N HIS A 269 -3.64 -2.96 -20.36
CA HIS A 269 -3.77 -3.17 -18.93
C HIS A 269 -2.77 -4.19 -18.40
N TYR A 270 -2.48 -4.15 -17.10
CA TYR A 270 -1.82 -5.24 -16.38
C TYR A 270 -2.75 -5.83 -15.32
N CYS A 271 -2.99 -7.14 -15.42
CA CYS A 271 -3.92 -7.89 -14.54
C CYS A 271 -5.33 -7.28 -14.45
N ALA A 272 -5.77 -6.52 -15.46
CA ALA A 272 -6.98 -5.69 -15.43
C ALA A 272 -7.09 -4.77 -14.20
N VAL A 273 -5.96 -4.31 -13.64
CA VAL A 273 -5.89 -3.35 -12.52
C VAL A 273 -5.13 -2.10 -12.90
N SER A 274 -3.92 -2.21 -13.46
CA SER A 274 -3.14 -1.09 -14.03
C SER A 274 -3.02 0.15 -13.12
N SER A 275 -2.65 -0.07 -11.86
CA SER A 275 -2.70 0.97 -10.83
C SER A 275 -1.52 1.93 -10.79
N PHE A 276 -0.54 1.82 -11.68
CA PHE A 276 0.48 2.86 -11.89
C PHE A 276 -0.08 4.02 -12.73
N SER A 277 -1.30 4.41 -12.39
CA SER A 277 -2.11 5.45 -13.02
C SER A 277 -2.99 6.03 -11.92
N GLU A 278 -3.21 7.35 -11.93
CA GLU A 278 -4.07 7.99 -10.92
C GLU A 278 -5.54 7.61 -11.07
N TYR A 279 -5.96 7.25 -12.28
CA TYR A 279 -7.25 6.64 -12.53
C TYR A 279 -7.06 5.31 -13.23
N THR A 280 -7.84 4.33 -12.81
CA THR A 280 -7.94 3.04 -13.49
C THR A 280 -9.37 2.59 -13.59
N VAL A 281 -9.64 1.70 -14.55
CA VAL A 281 -10.94 1.07 -14.73
C VAL A 281 -10.77 -0.42 -14.47
N VAL A 282 -11.62 -0.97 -13.60
CA VAL A 282 -11.63 -2.39 -13.26
C VAL A 282 -13.04 -2.95 -13.42
N HIS A 283 -13.15 -4.25 -13.65
CA HIS A 283 -14.44 -4.92 -13.52
C HIS A 283 -14.89 -4.83 -12.05
N SER A 284 -16.16 -4.50 -11.79
CA SER A 284 -16.75 -4.38 -10.44
C SER A 284 -16.51 -5.63 -9.58
N GLY A 285 -16.66 -6.81 -10.20
CA GLY A 285 -16.28 -8.12 -9.67
C GLY A 285 -14.83 -8.28 -9.16
N CYS A 286 -13.89 -7.44 -9.61
CA CYS A 286 -12.48 -7.40 -9.20
C CYS A 286 -12.18 -6.26 -8.22
N ALA A 287 -13.21 -5.57 -7.71
CA ALA A 287 -13.09 -4.59 -6.66
C ALA A 287 -13.81 -5.06 -5.40
N VAL A 288 -13.31 -4.62 -4.24
CA VAL A 288 -13.89 -4.91 -2.94
C VAL A 288 -14.13 -3.61 -2.21
N LYS A 289 -15.38 -3.38 -1.82
CA LYS A 289 -15.74 -2.24 -0.97
C LYS A 289 -15.15 -2.44 0.43
N ILE A 290 -14.49 -1.40 0.93
CA ILE A 290 -13.88 -1.38 2.26
C ILE A 290 -14.43 -0.21 3.08
N THR A 291 -14.32 -0.31 4.41
CA THR A 291 -14.71 0.80 5.29
C THR A 291 -13.90 2.07 5.01
N LYS A 292 -14.53 3.23 5.20
CA LYS A 292 -13.86 4.54 5.03
C LYS A 292 -12.76 4.80 6.06
N ASP A 293 -12.80 4.09 7.19
CA ASP A 293 -11.77 4.15 8.24
C ASP A 293 -10.46 3.47 7.81
N ALA A 294 -10.48 2.67 6.74
CA ALA A 294 -9.30 2.00 6.25
C ALA A 294 -8.29 3.01 5.66
N PRO A 295 -7.03 3.03 6.15
CA PRO A 295 -6.01 3.93 5.63
C PRO A 295 -5.56 3.48 4.24
N LEU A 296 -6.11 4.09 3.19
CA LEU A 296 -5.84 3.77 1.78
C LEU A 296 -4.33 3.73 1.48
N GLN A 297 -3.52 4.59 2.08
CA GLN A 297 -2.06 4.61 1.89
C GLN A 297 -1.33 3.31 2.33
N LYS A 298 -2.03 2.41 3.02
CA LYS A 298 -1.46 1.17 3.57
C LYS A 298 -2.17 -0.08 3.07
N VAL A 299 -3.50 -0.05 2.98
CA VAL A 299 -4.29 -1.26 2.71
C VAL A 299 -4.14 -1.81 1.30
N CYS A 300 -3.55 -1.06 0.36
CA CYS A 300 -3.22 -1.57 -0.99
C CYS A 300 -2.38 -2.86 -0.95
N LEU A 301 -1.57 -3.06 0.10
CA LEU A 301 -0.76 -4.28 0.28
C LEU A 301 -1.59 -5.54 0.59
N LEU A 302 -2.85 -5.40 0.98
CA LEU A 302 -3.79 -6.50 1.21
C LEU A 302 -4.43 -6.99 -0.09
N SER A 303 -4.14 -6.38 -1.23
CA SER A 303 -4.68 -6.80 -2.52
C SER A 303 -3.76 -7.76 -3.29
N CYS A 304 -2.59 -8.13 -2.73
CA CYS A 304 -1.73 -9.18 -3.28
C CYS A 304 -0.91 -9.92 -2.21
N GLY A 305 0.39 -9.62 -2.08
CA GLY A 305 1.35 -10.51 -1.41
C GLY A 305 1.06 -10.75 0.07
N THR A 306 0.57 -9.74 0.79
CA THR A 306 0.25 -9.85 2.22
C THR A 306 -0.92 -10.81 2.44
N ALA A 307 -2.01 -10.61 1.70
CA ALA A 307 -3.18 -11.49 1.75
C ALA A 307 -2.83 -12.91 1.30
N ALA A 308 -2.00 -13.04 0.25
CA ALA A 308 -1.58 -14.34 -0.26
C ALA A 308 -0.86 -15.18 0.81
N GLY A 309 0.11 -14.61 1.51
CA GLY A 309 0.85 -15.32 2.57
C GLY A 309 -0.03 -15.66 3.78
N LEU A 310 -0.84 -14.70 4.26
CA LEU A 310 -1.75 -14.93 5.38
C LEU A 310 -2.76 -16.04 5.07
N GLY A 311 -3.39 -15.97 3.90
CA GLY A 311 -4.37 -16.95 3.47
C GLY A 311 -3.76 -18.32 3.18
N ALA A 312 -2.51 -18.39 2.71
CA ALA A 312 -1.85 -19.67 2.55
C ALA A 312 -1.68 -20.41 3.89
N ALA A 313 -1.31 -19.70 4.95
CA ALA A 313 -1.24 -20.28 6.29
C ALA A 313 -2.63 -20.67 6.82
N TRP A 314 -3.65 -19.84 6.61
CA TRP A 314 -4.96 -20.03 7.26
C TRP A 314 -5.94 -20.89 6.47
N ASN A 315 -6.07 -20.63 5.18
CA ASN A 315 -7.09 -21.22 4.33
C ASN A 315 -6.58 -22.45 3.60
N VAL A 316 -5.32 -22.44 3.15
CA VAL A 316 -4.76 -23.52 2.30
C VAL A 316 -4.07 -24.61 3.10
N ALA A 317 -3.08 -24.22 3.92
CA ALA A 317 -2.40 -25.12 4.84
C ALA A 317 -3.29 -25.44 6.05
N ASN A 318 -4.07 -24.46 6.50
CA ASN A 318 -4.86 -24.56 7.73
C ASN A 318 -3.98 -24.95 8.93
N VAL A 319 -2.89 -24.21 9.13
CA VAL A 319 -1.84 -24.45 10.14
C VAL A 319 -2.44 -24.72 11.53
N SER A 320 -2.20 -25.89 12.10
CA SER A 320 -2.73 -26.26 13.42
C SER A 320 -1.92 -25.62 14.55
N LYS A 321 -2.57 -25.41 15.70
CA LYS A 321 -1.88 -24.93 16.90
C LYS A 321 -0.83 -25.96 17.34
N GLY A 322 0.36 -25.49 17.69
CA GLY A 322 1.48 -26.32 18.13
C GLY A 322 2.34 -26.88 16.98
N SER A 323 1.95 -26.69 15.72
CA SER A 323 2.69 -27.21 14.58
C SER A 323 4.03 -26.53 14.35
N THR A 324 4.91 -27.21 13.63
CA THR A 324 6.17 -26.70 13.10
C THR A 324 6.01 -26.26 11.63
N VAL A 325 6.64 -25.14 11.28
CA VAL A 325 6.52 -24.54 9.94
C VAL A 325 7.89 -24.22 9.36
N ALA A 326 8.14 -24.54 8.09
CA ALA A 326 9.29 -24.05 7.32
C ALA A 326 8.84 -23.10 6.20
N ILE A 327 9.56 -21.99 6.00
CA ILE A 327 9.23 -20.97 5.00
C ILE A 327 10.48 -20.67 4.17
N PHE A 328 10.42 -21.00 2.89
CA PHE A 328 11.49 -20.78 1.92
C PHE A 328 11.24 -19.46 1.20
N GLY A 329 12.09 -18.46 1.48
CA GLY A 329 11.99 -17.09 0.98
C GLY A 329 11.24 -16.16 1.93
N LEU A 330 11.95 -15.19 2.50
CA LEU A 330 11.43 -14.23 3.48
C LEU A 330 11.18 -12.83 2.86
N GLY A 331 10.54 -12.83 1.68
CA GLY A 331 9.93 -11.61 1.11
C GLY A 331 8.57 -11.30 1.74
N THR A 332 7.83 -10.32 1.20
CA THR A 332 6.49 -9.94 1.69
C THR A 332 5.56 -11.14 1.89
N VAL A 333 5.55 -12.07 0.93
CA VAL A 333 4.71 -13.28 0.99
C VAL A 333 5.15 -14.18 2.15
N GLY A 334 6.43 -14.55 2.22
CA GLY A 334 6.94 -15.42 3.29
C GLY A 334 6.84 -14.82 4.69
N LEU A 335 7.06 -13.52 4.84
CA LEU A 335 6.82 -12.80 6.10
C LEU A 335 5.34 -12.85 6.51
N SER A 336 4.44 -12.76 5.54
CA SER A 336 2.99 -12.86 5.78
C SER A 336 2.55 -14.29 6.12
N VAL A 337 3.22 -15.31 5.54
CA VAL A 337 3.08 -16.71 5.98
C VAL A 337 3.53 -16.87 7.43
N ALA A 338 4.70 -16.32 7.80
CA ALA A 338 5.21 -16.40 9.18
C ALA A 338 4.23 -15.80 10.18
N GLN A 339 3.71 -14.61 9.86
CA GLN A 339 2.69 -13.95 10.67
C GLN A 339 1.41 -14.80 10.76
N GLY A 340 0.94 -15.34 9.63
CA GLY A 340 -0.22 -16.22 9.59
C GLY A 340 -0.03 -17.44 10.48
N ALA A 341 1.12 -18.11 10.38
CA ALA A 341 1.48 -19.26 11.19
C ALA A 341 1.56 -18.92 12.69
N LYS A 342 2.17 -17.79 13.05
CA LYS A 342 2.24 -17.29 14.42
C LYS A 342 0.85 -17.07 15.01
N ILE A 343 -0.04 -16.39 14.28
CA ILE A 343 -1.42 -16.11 14.73
C ILE A 343 -2.21 -17.43 14.92
N ARG A 344 -1.92 -18.45 14.10
CA ARG A 344 -2.50 -19.80 14.24
C ARG A 344 -1.91 -20.61 15.39
N GLY A 345 -0.88 -20.09 16.05
CA GLY A 345 -0.24 -20.72 17.21
C GLY A 345 0.76 -21.80 16.84
N ALA A 346 1.43 -21.72 15.69
CA ALA A 346 2.58 -22.57 15.40
C ALA A 346 3.65 -22.41 16.50
N SER A 347 4.23 -23.52 16.95
CA SER A 347 5.21 -23.56 18.05
C SER A 347 6.61 -23.16 17.59
N ARG A 348 6.93 -23.46 16.33
CA ARG A 348 8.24 -23.20 15.71
C ARG A 348 8.06 -22.82 14.25
N ILE A 349 8.73 -21.74 13.84
CA ILE A 349 8.66 -21.18 12.49
C ILE A 349 10.09 -20.97 12.00
N ILE A 350 10.54 -21.84 11.08
CA ILE A 350 11.88 -21.85 10.50
C ILE A 350 11.85 -21.05 9.20
N GLY A 351 12.54 -19.92 9.15
CA GLY A 351 12.72 -19.12 7.95
C GLY A 351 14.02 -19.48 7.22
N VAL A 352 13.94 -19.66 5.90
CA VAL A 352 15.10 -19.98 5.04
C VAL A 352 15.25 -18.86 4.01
N ASP A 353 16.37 -18.14 4.04
CA ASP A 353 16.69 -17.10 3.05
C ASP A 353 18.21 -16.92 2.92
N THR A 354 18.68 -16.60 1.72
CA THR A 354 20.11 -16.36 1.46
C THR A 354 20.60 -15.00 1.93
N ASN A 355 19.69 -14.06 2.19
CA ASN A 355 20.03 -12.75 2.73
C ASN A 355 19.95 -12.74 4.27
N PRO A 356 21.09 -12.70 4.99
CA PRO A 356 21.09 -12.72 6.45
C PRO A 356 20.45 -11.47 7.08
N GLU A 357 20.39 -10.33 6.37
CA GLU A 357 19.76 -9.10 6.87
C GLU A 357 18.25 -9.26 7.12
N LYS A 358 17.62 -10.27 6.53
CA LYS A 358 16.19 -10.56 6.74
C LYS A 358 15.91 -11.23 8.07
N LYS A 359 16.92 -11.77 8.76
CA LYS A 359 16.78 -12.53 10.02
C LYS A 359 16.03 -11.73 11.09
N GLU A 360 16.53 -10.54 11.43
CA GLU A 360 15.93 -9.72 12.50
C GLU A 360 14.53 -9.24 12.13
N LYS A 361 14.30 -8.90 10.85
CA LYS A 361 12.98 -8.52 10.36
C LYS A 361 12.00 -9.68 10.47
N ALA A 362 12.41 -10.88 10.08
CA ALA A 362 11.57 -12.07 10.10
C ALA A 362 11.11 -12.46 11.52
N LYS A 363 11.95 -12.22 12.54
CA LYS A 363 11.56 -12.44 13.95
C LYS A 363 10.35 -11.61 14.35
N ALA A 364 10.25 -10.36 13.89
CA ALA A 364 9.09 -9.50 14.16
C ALA A 364 7.79 -10.11 13.63
N PHE A 365 7.86 -10.85 12.51
CA PHE A 365 6.73 -11.56 11.90
C PHE A 365 6.49 -12.96 12.47
N GLY A 366 7.32 -13.44 13.40
CA GLY A 366 7.12 -14.70 14.10
C GLY A 366 8.12 -15.80 13.78
N VAL A 367 9.08 -15.57 12.90
CA VAL A 367 10.15 -16.56 12.65
C VAL A 367 10.96 -16.78 13.94
N THR A 368 11.06 -18.04 14.36
CA THR A 368 11.78 -18.46 15.58
C THR A 368 13.20 -18.90 15.28
N ASP A 369 13.41 -19.51 14.11
CA ASP A 369 14.71 -20.04 13.67
C ASP A 369 15.00 -19.52 12.27
N PHE A 370 16.27 -19.25 11.97
CA PHE A 370 16.68 -18.75 10.66
C PHE A 370 17.83 -19.60 10.11
N ILE A 371 17.71 -20.01 8.86
CA ILE A 371 18.74 -20.76 8.14
C ILE A 371 19.16 -19.94 6.91
N ASN A 372 20.46 -19.65 6.81
CA ASN A 372 21.07 -19.16 5.58
C ASN A 372 21.71 -20.35 4.85
N PRO A 373 21.22 -20.75 3.66
CA PRO A 373 21.82 -21.83 2.88
C PRO A 373 23.31 -21.64 2.56
N ASN A 374 23.79 -20.40 2.53
CA ASN A 374 25.18 -20.09 2.20
C ASN A 374 26.14 -20.24 3.40
N GLU A 375 25.62 -20.39 4.62
CA GLU A 375 26.41 -20.46 5.86
C GLU A 375 26.45 -21.88 6.46
N THR A 376 25.78 -22.85 5.83
CA THR A 376 25.68 -24.23 6.35
C THR A 376 26.88 -25.07 5.92
N GLU A 377 28.08 -24.75 6.41
CA GLU A 377 29.31 -25.53 6.15
C GLU A 377 29.34 -26.87 6.93
N GLU A 378 28.74 -26.93 8.13
CA GLU A 378 28.91 -28.05 9.07
C GLU A 378 28.30 -29.39 8.62
N THR A 379 27.30 -29.39 7.73
CA THR A 379 26.66 -30.65 7.27
C THR A 379 27.35 -31.27 6.07
N VAL A 380 28.15 -30.49 5.34
CA VAL A 380 28.79 -30.93 4.10
C VAL A 380 29.88 -31.96 4.41
N GLN A 381 30.68 -31.78 5.46
CA GLN A 381 31.76 -32.71 5.81
C GLN A 381 31.28 -34.09 6.28
N GLN A 382 30.15 -34.20 6.98
CA GLN A 382 29.61 -35.50 7.39
C GLN A 382 28.93 -36.25 6.22
N VAL A 383 28.28 -35.53 5.30
CA VAL A 383 27.63 -36.11 4.11
C VAL A 383 28.67 -36.47 3.02
N LEU A 384 29.79 -35.74 2.94
CA LEU A 384 30.89 -36.03 2.00
C LEU A 384 31.58 -37.37 2.24
N THR A 385 31.53 -37.93 3.45
CA THR A 385 32.02 -39.30 3.70
C THR A 385 31.19 -40.39 3.00
N PHE A 386 29.97 -40.07 2.54
CA PHE A 386 29.05 -41.07 1.98
C PHE A 386 28.79 -40.92 0.46
N PHE A 387 29.05 -39.75 -0.13
CA PHE A 387 28.82 -39.51 -1.56
C PHE A 387 30.02 -38.83 -2.22
N LEU A 388 30.93 -39.65 -2.75
CA LEU A 388 32.01 -39.24 -3.64
C LEU A 388 31.38 -38.77 -4.98
N PHE A 389 31.73 -37.57 -5.45
CA PHE A 389 31.45 -37.01 -6.80
C PHE A 389 30.02 -36.54 -7.16
N ILE A 390 29.43 -35.57 -6.44
CA ILE A 390 28.29 -34.79 -6.97
C ILE A 390 28.55 -33.28 -6.84
N LYS A 391 28.31 -32.54 -7.93
CA LYS A 391 28.48 -31.08 -8.10
C LYS A 391 28.04 -30.27 -6.88
N LEU A 392 28.88 -29.32 -6.44
CA LEU A 392 28.66 -28.45 -5.27
C LEU A 392 27.27 -27.77 -5.22
N CYS A 393 26.67 -27.38 -6.36
CA CYS A 393 25.34 -26.77 -6.36
C CYS A 393 24.20 -27.75 -6.03
N MET A 394 24.28 -29.02 -6.45
CA MET A 394 23.27 -30.03 -6.07
C MET A 394 23.41 -30.44 -4.60
N LEU A 395 24.63 -30.36 -4.06
CA LEU A 395 24.91 -30.74 -2.67
C LEU A 395 24.24 -29.78 -1.67
N MET A 396 24.15 -28.48 -1.99
CA MET A 396 23.56 -27.47 -1.10
C MET A 396 22.04 -27.62 -0.92
N LEU A 397 21.31 -27.97 -1.99
CA LEU A 397 19.88 -28.29 -1.93
C LEU A 397 19.60 -29.58 -1.13
N VAL A 398 20.45 -30.60 -1.29
CA VAL A 398 20.33 -31.90 -0.59
C VAL A 398 20.53 -31.75 0.92
N VAL A 399 21.30 -30.75 1.36
CA VAL A 399 21.57 -30.51 2.78
C VAL A 399 20.39 -29.82 3.49
N MET A 400 19.65 -28.94 2.80
CA MET A 400 18.64 -28.10 3.45
C MET A 400 17.50 -28.89 4.10
N PHE A 401 16.89 -29.82 3.36
CA PHE A 401 15.79 -30.61 3.94
C PHE A 401 16.27 -31.52 5.07
N GLN A 402 17.52 -32.00 5.01
CA GLN A 402 18.11 -32.82 6.06
C GLN A 402 18.33 -32.01 7.35
N ILE A 403 18.81 -30.77 7.23
CA ILE A 403 18.94 -29.86 8.37
C ILE A 403 17.58 -29.66 9.02
N ILE A 404 16.55 -29.33 8.23
CA ILE A 404 15.19 -29.12 8.76
C ILE A 404 14.67 -30.40 9.43
N LYS A 405 14.82 -31.57 8.80
CA LYS A 405 14.42 -32.86 9.39
C LYS A 405 15.14 -33.15 10.70
N ARG A 406 16.44 -32.85 10.82
CA ARG A 406 17.20 -33.00 12.08
C ARG A 406 16.73 -32.02 13.15
N MET A 407 16.47 -30.77 12.77
CA MET A 407 15.99 -29.74 13.68
C MET A 407 14.62 -30.08 14.26
N THR A 408 13.76 -30.76 13.50
CA THR A 408 12.36 -30.99 13.86
C THR A 408 12.01 -32.46 14.10
N ASP A 409 13.01 -33.33 14.25
CA ASP A 409 12.83 -34.77 14.49
C ASP A 409 11.90 -35.46 13.46
N GLY A 410 12.19 -35.27 12.16
CA GLY A 410 11.50 -35.97 11.07
C GLY A 410 10.91 -35.08 9.97
N GLY A 411 10.94 -33.76 10.14
CA GLY A 411 10.44 -32.78 9.18
C GLY A 411 9.34 -31.89 9.77
N VAL A 412 8.97 -30.82 9.05
CA VAL A 412 7.94 -29.88 9.51
C VAL A 412 6.53 -30.35 9.16
N ASP A 413 5.54 -29.95 9.97
CA ASP A 413 4.13 -30.22 9.67
C ASP A 413 3.67 -29.48 8.41
N TYR A 414 4.15 -28.24 8.23
CA TYR A 414 3.83 -27.40 7.09
C TYR A 414 5.09 -26.76 6.49
N SER A 415 5.22 -26.78 5.18
CA SER A 415 6.25 -26.03 4.48
C SER A 415 5.68 -25.11 3.40
N PHE A 416 6.30 -23.96 3.21
CA PHE A 416 5.83 -22.94 2.28
C PHE A 416 6.96 -22.50 1.34
N GLU A 417 6.74 -22.61 0.03
CA GLU A 417 7.66 -22.08 -0.99
C GLU A 417 7.16 -20.71 -1.45
N CYS A 418 7.97 -19.67 -1.23
CA CYS A 418 7.61 -18.26 -1.40
C CYS A 418 8.59 -17.49 -2.32
N ILE A 419 9.37 -18.18 -3.15
CA ILE A 419 10.41 -17.61 -4.03
C ILE A 419 9.97 -17.64 -5.49
N GLY A 420 9.38 -18.75 -5.92
CA GLY A 420 9.14 -19.09 -7.33
C GLY A 420 10.28 -19.93 -7.90
N ASP A 421 10.96 -20.70 -7.06
CA ASP A 421 12.01 -21.63 -7.47
C ASP A 421 11.46 -23.06 -7.41
N THR A 422 11.39 -23.73 -8.57
CA THR A 422 10.80 -25.06 -8.68
C THR A 422 11.62 -26.13 -7.97
N GLU A 423 12.94 -25.95 -7.83
CA GLU A 423 13.79 -26.88 -7.05
C GLU A 423 13.56 -26.70 -5.54
N MET A 424 13.24 -25.48 -5.10
CA MET A 424 12.83 -25.22 -3.71
C MET A 424 11.49 -25.84 -3.38
N VAL A 425 10.57 -26.00 -4.34
CA VAL A 425 9.32 -26.74 -4.09
C VAL A 425 9.63 -28.18 -3.69
N THR A 426 10.55 -28.85 -4.37
CA THR A 426 10.99 -30.22 -4.04
C THR A 426 11.65 -30.28 -2.68
N THR A 427 12.52 -29.32 -2.36
CA THR A 427 13.18 -29.22 -1.06
C THR A 427 12.18 -29.00 0.07
N ALA A 428 11.20 -28.11 -0.13
CA ALA A 428 10.13 -27.86 0.82
C ALA A 428 9.27 -29.11 1.06
N LEU A 429 8.99 -29.87 -0.01
CA LEU A 429 8.29 -31.16 0.09
C LEU A 429 9.11 -32.19 0.88
N GLN A 430 10.39 -32.34 0.59
CA GLN A 430 11.29 -33.25 1.31
C GLN A 430 11.50 -32.85 2.77
N SER A 431 11.41 -31.55 3.08
CA SER A 431 11.54 -31.02 4.45
C SER A 431 10.33 -31.31 5.34
N SER A 432 9.21 -31.71 4.74
CA SER A 432 7.96 -31.97 5.46
C SER A 432 7.98 -33.35 6.12
N CYS A 433 7.25 -33.48 7.23
CA CYS A 433 7.12 -34.73 7.97
C CYS A 433 6.49 -35.83 7.09
N ASP A 434 6.98 -37.06 7.27
CA ASP A 434 6.32 -38.25 6.74
C ASP A 434 4.92 -38.40 7.37
N GLY A 435 3.96 -38.99 6.64
CA GLY A 435 2.61 -39.28 7.12
C GLY A 435 1.60 -38.17 6.89
N TRP A 436 1.90 -36.92 7.24
CA TRP A 436 0.92 -35.82 7.20
C TRP A 436 1.44 -34.46 6.70
N GLY A 437 2.74 -34.34 6.40
CA GLY A 437 3.34 -33.06 6.03
C GLY A 437 2.67 -32.40 4.82
N VAL A 438 2.37 -31.09 4.92
CA VAL A 438 1.74 -30.32 3.84
C VAL A 438 2.66 -29.23 3.33
N THR A 439 2.98 -29.28 2.03
CA THR A 439 3.73 -28.24 1.34
C THR A 439 2.80 -27.36 0.52
N VAL A 440 2.92 -26.04 0.68
CA VAL A 440 2.17 -25.05 -0.08
C VAL A 440 3.13 -24.22 -0.93
N THR A 441 2.95 -24.23 -2.25
CA THR A 441 3.69 -23.33 -3.15
C THR A 441 2.88 -22.07 -3.47
N LEU A 442 3.55 -20.92 -3.34
CA LEU A 442 3.02 -19.58 -3.62
C LEU A 442 3.85 -18.86 -4.68
N GLY A 443 5.15 -19.14 -4.74
CA GLY A 443 6.07 -18.49 -5.64
C GLY A 443 5.68 -18.69 -7.11
N VAL A 444 5.89 -17.67 -7.93
CA VAL A 444 5.61 -17.75 -9.37
C VAL A 444 6.92 -18.00 -10.12
N PRO A 445 7.08 -19.17 -10.78
CA PRO A 445 8.30 -19.49 -11.53
C PRO A 445 8.57 -18.51 -12.66
N LYS A 446 9.83 -18.09 -12.82
CA LYS A 446 10.25 -17.19 -13.91
C LYS A 446 10.45 -17.93 -15.22
N THR A 447 11.02 -19.13 -15.16
CA THR A 447 11.36 -19.99 -16.31
C THR A 447 11.15 -21.45 -15.91
N LYS A 448 10.86 -22.33 -16.89
CA LYS A 448 10.69 -23.78 -16.71
C LYS A 448 9.80 -24.14 -15.50
N PRO A 449 8.47 -23.92 -15.59
CA PRO A 449 7.54 -24.10 -14.48
C PRO A 449 7.22 -25.58 -14.18
N ASP A 450 8.22 -26.45 -14.25
CA ASP A 450 8.11 -27.89 -13.97
C ASP A 450 8.66 -28.19 -12.58
N VAL A 451 7.91 -28.96 -11.79
CA VAL A 451 8.33 -29.42 -10.45
C VAL A 451 8.58 -30.92 -10.53
N THR A 452 9.74 -31.37 -10.04
CA THR A 452 10.10 -32.79 -9.98
C THR A 452 10.13 -33.28 -8.54
N ALA A 453 9.41 -34.36 -8.22
CA ALA A 453 9.44 -34.97 -6.89
C ALA A 453 9.47 -36.49 -7.00
N HIS A 454 10.16 -37.15 -6.06
CA HIS A 454 10.15 -38.61 -5.99
C HIS A 454 8.76 -39.10 -5.56
N TYR A 455 8.17 -40.03 -6.33
CA TYR A 455 6.81 -40.51 -6.12
C TYR A 455 6.56 -41.05 -4.69
N GLY A 456 7.57 -41.69 -4.08
CA GLY A 456 7.51 -42.18 -2.71
C GLY A 456 7.22 -41.13 -1.64
N LEU A 457 7.49 -39.84 -1.89
CA LEU A 457 7.15 -38.76 -0.96
C LEU A 457 5.63 -38.62 -0.77
N PHE A 458 4.85 -38.90 -1.81
CA PHE A 458 3.39 -38.87 -1.76
C PHE A 458 2.82 -40.16 -1.16
N LEU A 459 3.38 -41.33 -1.52
CA LEU A 459 2.98 -42.61 -0.93
C LEU A 459 3.18 -42.65 0.59
N THR A 460 4.18 -41.92 1.09
CA THR A 460 4.45 -41.79 2.52
C THR A 460 3.57 -40.74 3.20
N GLY A 461 2.56 -40.17 2.53
CA GLY A 461 1.52 -39.35 3.16
C GLY A 461 1.70 -37.83 3.06
N ARG A 462 2.74 -37.33 2.39
CA ARG A 462 2.89 -35.88 2.16
C ARG A 462 1.90 -35.36 1.11
N THR A 463 1.52 -34.10 1.26
CA THR A 463 0.66 -33.40 0.30
C THR A 463 1.35 -32.16 -0.26
N LEU A 464 1.29 -31.98 -1.58
CA LEU A 464 1.68 -30.73 -2.26
C LEU A 464 0.43 -29.97 -2.71
N LYS A 465 0.30 -28.69 -2.34
CA LYS A 465 -0.80 -27.79 -2.72
C LYS A 465 -0.26 -26.51 -3.35
N GLY A 466 -1.03 -25.93 -4.26
CA GLY A 466 -0.82 -24.55 -4.71
C GLY A 466 -1.71 -23.57 -3.95
N SER A 467 -1.31 -22.30 -3.90
CA SER A 467 -2.14 -21.21 -3.36
C SER A 467 -2.13 -20.00 -4.28
N LEU A 468 -3.32 -19.64 -4.80
CA LEU A 468 -3.54 -18.37 -5.48
C LEU A 468 -4.22 -17.40 -4.52
N PHE A 469 -3.63 -16.21 -4.33
CA PHE A 469 -4.17 -15.18 -3.44
C PHE A 469 -4.55 -15.70 -2.04
N GLY A 470 -3.84 -16.70 -1.52
CA GLY A 470 -4.08 -17.24 -0.19
C GLY A 470 -5.42 -17.98 -0.05
N GLY A 471 -6.06 -18.36 -1.16
CA GLY A 471 -7.38 -18.97 -1.12
C GLY A 471 -8.52 -18.02 -0.73
N TRP A 472 -8.25 -16.71 -0.59
CA TRP A 472 -9.28 -15.71 -0.31
C TRP A 472 -10.17 -15.52 -1.52
N LYS A 473 -11.48 -15.58 -1.32
CA LYS A 473 -12.47 -15.08 -2.29
C LYS A 473 -12.51 -13.55 -2.20
N PRO A 474 -12.29 -12.84 -3.33
CA PRO A 474 -12.25 -11.38 -3.37
C PRO A 474 -13.37 -10.68 -2.59
N LYS A 475 -14.64 -10.90 -2.93
CA LYS A 475 -15.75 -10.18 -2.31
C LYS A 475 -16.19 -10.79 -0.99
N SER A 476 -16.18 -12.12 -0.93
CA SER A 476 -16.70 -12.85 0.23
C SER A 476 -15.78 -12.76 1.45
N ASP A 477 -14.45 -12.77 1.26
CA ASP A 477 -13.52 -12.94 2.37
C ASP A 477 -12.63 -11.72 2.65
N VAL A 478 -12.22 -10.95 1.64
CA VAL A 478 -11.28 -9.82 1.82
C VAL A 478 -11.80 -8.74 2.78
N PRO A 479 -13.10 -8.40 2.85
CA PRO A 479 -13.58 -7.46 3.86
C PRO A 479 -13.21 -7.86 5.29
N SER A 480 -13.26 -9.17 5.60
CA SER A 480 -12.86 -9.66 6.93
C SER A 480 -11.36 -9.49 7.18
N LEU A 481 -10.51 -9.60 6.15
CA LEU A 481 -9.08 -9.34 6.26
C LEU A 481 -8.80 -7.87 6.58
N ILE A 482 -9.59 -6.93 6.03
CA ILE A 482 -9.51 -5.50 6.39
C ILE A 482 -9.86 -5.29 7.86
N ASP A 483 -10.96 -5.89 8.32
CA ASP A 483 -11.37 -5.78 9.71
C ASP A 483 -10.31 -6.31 10.67
N MET A 484 -9.63 -7.40 10.30
CA MET A 484 -8.53 -7.97 11.08
C MET A 484 -7.32 -7.04 11.14
N TYR A 485 -6.99 -6.38 10.03
CA TYR A 485 -5.95 -5.34 10.02
C TYR A 485 -6.32 -4.16 10.91
N LEU A 486 -7.56 -3.65 10.82
CA LEU A 486 -8.02 -2.53 11.64
C LEU A 486 -8.05 -2.85 13.14
N LYS A 487 -8.34 -4.10 13.49
CA LYS A 487 -8.27 -4.61 14.88
C LYS A 487 -6.85 -4.90 15.36
N GLY A 488 -5.83 -4.71 14.50
CA GLY A 488 -4.42 -4.99 14.84
C GLY A 488 -4.07 -6.48 14.93
N VAL A 489 -4.95 -7.38 14.47
CA VAL A 489 -4.70 -8.83 14.46
C VAL A 489 -3.72 -9.20 13.35
N ALA A 490 -3.84 -8.56 12.19
CA ALA A 490 -2.91 -8.70 11.08
C ALA A 490 -2.06 -7.42 10.94
N MET A 491 -0.75 -7.57 10.86
CA MET A 491 0.16 -6.50 10.48
C MET A 491 0.37 -6.48 8.96
N LEU A 492 0.64 -5.30 8.42
CA LEU A 492 1.16 -5.14 7.06
C LEU A 492 2.68 -5.24 7.11
N ALA A 493 3.28 -5.96 6.16
CA ALA A 493 4.74 -6.12 6.10
C ALA A 493 5.51 -4.78 6.09
N LEU A 494 4.88 -3.73 5.57
CA LEU A 494 5.46 -2.37 5.49
C LEU A 494 5.49 -1.63 6.84
N ALA A 495 4.67 -2.01 7.83
CA ALA A 495 4.65 -1.36 9.14
C ALA A 495 6.00 -1.50 9.88
N CYS A 496 6.75 -2.58 9.62
CA CYS A 496 8.12 -2.74 10.11
C CYS A 496 9.15 -1.94 9.30
N TYR A 497 8.97 -1.81 7.97
CA TYR A 497 9.89 -1.07 7.10
C TYR A 497 9.82 0.45 7.30
N LEU A 498 8.63 1.02 7.50
CA LEU A 498 8.48 2.48 7.68
C LEU A 498 8.88 2.98 9.08
N ASN A 499 8.81 2.12 10.10
CA ASN A 499 9.33 2.47 11.43
C ASN A 499 10.86 2.64 11.40
N GLU A 500 11.58 1.94 10.53
CA GLU A 500 13.03 2.17 10.31
C GLU A 500 13.34 3.50 9.58
N VAL A 501 12.48 3.93 8.64
CA VAL A 501 12.69 5.21 7.92
C VAL A 501 12.49 6.39 8.88
N ARG A 502 11.51 6.32 9.79
CA ARG A 502 11.33 7.34 10.84
C ARG A 502 12.45 7.34 11.90
N SER A 503 13.05 6.19 12.20
CA SER A 503 14.18 6.13 13.14
C SER A 503 15.53 6.52 12.53
N ARG A 504 15.63 6.59 11.19
CA ARG A 504 16.88 6.93 10.48
C ARG A 504 16.96 8.36 9.93
N GLY A 505 15.93 9.19 10.13
CA GLY A 505 16.01 10.63 9.85
C GLY A 505 16.56 10.99 8.46
N ILE A 506 16.03 10.36 7.41
CA ILE A 506 16.25 10.76 6.01
C ILE A 506 15.00 11.46 5.50
#